data_AF-Q86EM7-F1
#
_entry.id   AF-Q86EM7-F1
#
_cell.length_a   1.000
_cell.length_b   1.000
_cell.length_c   1.000
_cell.angle_alpha   90.00
_cell.angle_beta   90.00
_cell.angle_gamma   90.00
#
_symmetry.space_group_name_H-M   'P 1'
#
loop_
_entity.id
_entity.type
_entity.pdbx_description
1 polymer ?
#
loop_
_entity_poly.entity_id
_entity_poly.type
_entity_poly.pdbx_seq_one_letter_code
_entity_poly.pdbx_strand_id
1 'polypeptide(L)'
;PLSSGLCRIGIMRLQGRTFEAGPLQSGLVLSQRCLSSFVRQTVINLSRRRRLASDSFQPPHVRRSHELFKLAEVNRKIVRAQSLPGNKINAYSCTTSNIVRSLFFRQLQIHST
;
A
#
# COMPACT_ATOMS: atom_id res chain seq x y z
N PRO A 1 14.29 -22.36 22.58
CA PRO A 1 15.65 -21.79 22.45
C PRO A 1 16.66 -22.92 22.63
N LEU A 2 17.79 -22.89 21.91
CA LEU A 2 18.85 -23.88 22.04
C LEU A 2 19.63 -23.64 23.34
N SER A 3 20.34 -24.67 23.84
CA SER A 3 21.23 -24.55 25.00
C SER A 3 22.32 -23.49 24.80
N SER A 4 22.66 -23.17 23.56
CA SER A 4 23.61 -22.11 23.18
C SER A 4 23.06 -20.67 23.29
N GLY A 5 21.80 -20.48 23.69
CA GLY A 5 21.15 -19.16 23.70
C GLY A 5 20.73 -18.65 22.31
N LEU A 6 20.88 -19.48 21.27
CA LEU A 6 20.38 -19.22 19.93
C LEU A 6 18.95 -19.71 19.76
N CYS A 7 18.26 -19.18 18.76
CA CYS A 7 16.87 -19.55 18.45
C CYS A 7 16.77 -20.25 17.10
N ARG A 8 16.14 -21.43 17.10
CA ARG A 8 15.76 -22.14 15.88
C ARG A 8 14.41 -21.59 15.40
N ILE A 9 14.35 -21.22 14.13
CA ILE A 9 13.18 -20.59 13.52
C ILE A 9 12.30 -21.65 12.85
N GLY A 10 11.01 -21.63 13.17
CA GLY A 10 9.98 -22.37 12.45
C GLY A 10 8.98 -21.40 11.84
N ILE A 11 8.79 -21.45 10.52
CA ILE A 11 7.80 -20.63 9.81
C ILE A 11 6.65 -21.52 9.41
N MET A 12 5.48 -21.24 9.98
CA MET A 12 4.22 -21.88 9.59
C MET A 12 3.55 -21.07 8.49
N ARG A 13 3.06 -21.73 7.45
CA ARG A 13 2.41 -21.09 6.31
C ARG A 13 1.13 -21.83 5.94
N LEU A 14 0.13 -21.08 5.50
CA LEU A 14 -1.09 -21.65 4.95
C LEU A 14 -0.77 -22.25 3.57
N GLN A 15 -1.15 -23.51 3.36
CA GLN A 15 -0.96 -24.21 2.08
C GLN A 15 -1.63 -23.41 0.94
N GLY A 16 -0.93 -23.28 -0.20
CA GLY A 16 -1.44 -22.59 -1.37
C GLY A 16 -1.29 -21.06 -1.40
N ARG A 17 -0.82 -20.41 -0.32
CA ARG A 17 -0.56 -18.95 -0.28
C ARG A 17 0.86 -18.59 0.18
N THR A 18 1.86 -19.23 -0.41
CA THR A 18 3.26 -19.04 0.01
C THR A 18 3.94 -17.94 -0.80
N PHE A 19 3.91 -16.71 -0.28
CA PHE A 19 4.89 -15.71 -0.70
C PHE A 19 6.17 -15.92 0.11
N GLU A 20 7.16 -16.60 -0.46
CA GLU A 20 8.47 -16.79 0.18
C GLU A 20 9.30 -15.51 0.16
N ALA A 21 9.08 -14.60 1.11
CA ALA A 21 9.73 -13.30 1.06
C ALA A 21 10.33 -12.93 2.40
N GLY A 22 11.60 -13.25 2.60
CA GLY A 22 12.35 -12.78 3.76
C GLY A 22 13.67 -13.50 3.99
N PRO A 23 14.55 -12.91 4.81
CA PRO A 23 15.78 -13.53 5.28
C PRO A 23 15.53 -14.71 6.24
N LEU A 24 14.32 -14.80 6.83
CA LEU A 24 13.94 -15.93 7.67
C LEU A 24 13.46 -17.11 6.82
N GLN A 25 14.04 -18.26 7.08
CA GLN A 25 13.67 -19.57 6.56
C GLN A 25 13.54 -20.56 7.72
N SER A 26 12.60 -21.50 7.61
CA SER A 26 12.47 -22.60 8.56
C SER A 26 13.78 -23.38 8.66
N GLY A 27 14.23 -23.65 9.88
CA GLY A 27 15.50 -24.33 10.15
C GLY A 27 16.68 -23.39 10.41
N LEU A 28 16.55 -22.07 10.16
CA LEU A 28 17.59 -21.11 10.54
C LEU A 28 17.81 -21.08 12.05
N VAL A 29 19.07 -20.86 12.45
CA VAL A 29 19.48 -20.64 13.83
C VAL A 29 20.07 -19.24 13.94
N LEU A 30 19.46 -18.39 14.76
CA LEU A 30 19.82 -16.97 14.86
C LEU A 30 20.01 -16.55 16.31
N SER A 31 20.78 -15.47 16.52
CA SER A 31 20.85 -14.82 17.83
C SER A 31 19.51 -14.18 18.19
N GLN A 32 19.11 -14.28 19.45
CA GLN A 32 17.90 -13.61 19.96
C GLN A 32 17.92 -12.10 19.72
N ARG A 33 19.11 -11.47 19.74
CA ARG A 33 19.27 -10.02 19.58
C ARG A 33 18.95 -9.52 18.17
N CYS A 34 19.21 -10.31 17.14
CA CYS A 34 18.93 -9.93 15.75
C CYS A 34 17.56 -10.41 15.23
N LEU A 35 16.90 -11.30 15.97
CA LEU A 35 15.63 -11.91 15.58
C LEU A 35 14.56 -10.88 15.22
N SER A 36 14.44 -9.80 16.00
CA SER A 36 13.46 -8.74 15.77
C SER A 36 13.64 -8.04 14.42
N SER A 37 14.89 -7.80 14.01
CA SER A 37 15.22 -7.19 12.71
C SER A 37 14.84 -8.12 11.55
N PHE A 38 15.21 -9.40 11.66
CA PHE A 38 14.90 -10.43 10.67
C PHE A 38 13.38 -10.63 10.49
N VAL A 39 12.62 -10.62 11.58
CA VAL A 39 11.16 -10.68 11.54
C VAL A 39 10.59 -9.46 10.82
N ARG A 40 11.02 -8.24 11.18
CA ARG A 40 10.56 -7.00 10.53
C ARG A 40 10.84 -7.00 9.02
N GLN A 41 12.06 -7.39 8.63
CA GLN A 41 12.44 -7.50 7.21
C GLN A 41 11.58 -8.53 6.46
N THR A 42 11.37 -9.71 7.05
CA THR A 42 10.53 -10.76 6.47
C THR A 42 9.09 -10.27 6.28
N VAL A 43 8.50 -9.62 7.29
CA VAL A 43 7.13 -9.08 7.19
C VAL A 43 7.02 -7.99 6.10
N ILE A 44 8.00 -7.10 6.01
CA ILE A 44 8.02 -6.06 4.97
C ILE A 44 8.15 -6.68 3.58
N ASN A 45 9.04 -7.66 3.40
CA ASN A 45 9.25 -8.35 2.14
C ASN A 45 7.99 -9.12 1.71
N LEU A 46 7.34 -9.81 2.65
CA LEU A 46 6.08 -10.50 2.45
C LEU A 46 4.98 -9.55 1.98
N SER A 47 4.86 -8.41 2.67
CA SER A 47 3.89 -7.37 2.32
C SER A 47 4.12 -6.80 0.92
N ARG A 48 5.38 -6.59 0.53
CA ARG A 48 5.74 -6.14 -0.83
C ARG A 48 5.41 -7.19 -1.89
N ARG A 49 5.74 -8.47 -1.66
CA ARG A 49 5.37 -9.56 -2.60
C ARG A 49 3.86 -9.70 -2.75
N ARG A 50 3.10 -9.65 -1.65
CA ARG A 50 1.63 -9.68 -1.68
C ARG A 50 1.05 -8.54 -2.51
N ARG A 51 1.64 -7.34 -2.41
CA ARG A 51 1.24 -6.19 -3.24
C ARG A 51 1.54 -6.45 -4.72
N LEU A 52 2.73 -6.92 -5.05
CA LEU A 52 3.13 -7.15 -6.44
C LEU A 52 2.32 -8.27 -7.13
N ALA A 53 1.85 -9.26 -6.37
CA ALA A 53 1.02 -10.33 -6.90
C ALA A 53 -0.47 -9.96 -7.02
N SER A 54 -0.86 -8.77 -6.57
CA SER A 54 -2.23 -8.28 -6.66
C SER A 54 -2.37 -7.47 -7.95
N ASP A 55 -3.25 -7.89 -8.87
CA ASP A 55 -3.49 -7.17 -10.14
C ASP A 55 -4.03 -5.74 -9.91
N SER A 56 -4.66 -5.51 -8.76
CA SER A 56 -5.15 -4.20 -8.34
C SER A 56 -4.07 -3.26 -7.80
N PHE A 57 -2.84 -3.76 -7.59
CA PHE A 57 -1.78 -2.94 -7.03
C PHE A 57 -1.18 -2.01 -8.09
N GLN A 58 -1.43 -0.71 -7.91
CA GLN A 58 -0.78 0.32 -8.69
C GLN A 58 0.34 0.98 -7.87
N PRO A 59 1.58 1.07 -8.39
CA PRO A 59 2.64 1.84 -7.77
C PRO A 59 2.24 3.31 -7.52
N PRO A 60 2.83 3.98 -6.52
CA PRO A 60 2.41 5.33 -6.13
C PRO A 60 2.52 6.35 -7.26
N HIS A 61 3.55 6.25 -8.11
CA HIS A 61 3.71 7.15 -9.26
C HIS A 61 2.65 6.90 -10.34
N VAL A 62 2.27 5.65 -10.60
CA VAL A 62 1.19 5.29 -11.53
C VAL A 62 -0.16 5.80 -11.01
N ARG A 63 -0.45 5.57 -9.73
CA ARG A 63 -1.68 6.08 -9.08
C ARG A 63 -1.76 7.60 -9.16
N ARG A 64 -0.65 8.29 -8.86
CA ARG A 64 -0.55 9.74 -8.94
C ARG A 64 -0.80 10.24 -10.36
N SER A 65 -0.23 9.59 -11.37
CA SER A 65 -0.44 9.95 -12.78
C SER A 65 -1.92 9.87 -13.19
N HIS A 66 -2.61 8.77 -12.84
CA HIS A 66 -4.04 8.61 -13.12
C HIS A 66 -4.88 9.68 -12.41
N GLU A 67 -4.56 10.01 -11.16
CA GLU A 67 -5.29 11.02 -10.40
C GLU A 67 -5.08 12.43 -10.99
N LEU A 68 -3.84 12.75 -11.38
CA LEU A 68 -3.54 14.01 -12.07
C LEU A 68 -4.29 14.13 -13.40
N PHE A 69 -4.39 13.05 -14.16
CA PHE A 69 -5.16 13.02 -15.40
C PHE A 69 -6.65 13.31 -15.16
N LYS A 70 -7.26 12.67 -14.16
CA LYS A 70 -8.65 12.92 -13.75
C LYS A 70 -8.87 14.38 -13.34
N LEU A 71 -7.97 14.93 -12.52
CA LEU A 71 -8.05 16.33 -12.08
C LEU A 71 -7.95 17.30 -13.26
N ALA A 72 -7.04 17.04 -14.21
CA ALA A 72 -6.91 17.84 -15.42
C ALA A 72 -8.21 17.80 -16.26
N GLU A 73 -8.87 16.65 -16.36
CA GLU A 73 -10.14 16.53 -17.07
C GLU A 73 -11.27 17.31 -16.40
N VAL A 74 -11.40 17.21 -15.07
CA VAL A 74 -12.38 17.97 -14.29
C VAL A 74 -12.13 19.47 -14.46
N ASN A 75 -10.88 19.92 -14.32
CA ASN A 75 -10.52 21.33 -14.51
C ASN A 75 -10.86 21.83 -15.93
N ARG A 76 -10.60 21.03 -16.97
CA ARG A 76 -11.01 21.38 -18.34
C ARG A 76 -12.52 21.59 -18.46
N LYS A 77 -13.34 20.76 -17.79
CA LYS A 77 -14.81 20.90 -17.81
C LYS A 77 -15.26 22.16 -17.07
N ILE A 78 -14.65 22.45 -15.92
CA ILE A 78 -14.93 23.67 -15.13
C ILE A 78 -14.62 24.93 -15.95
N VAL A 79 -13.43 25.00 -16.56
CA VAL A 79 -13.03 26.17 -17.37
C VAL A 79 -14.00 26.38 -18.54
N ARG A 80 -14.40 25.29 -19.23
CA ARG A 80 -15.41 25.38 -20.30
C ARG A 80 -16.77 25.88 -19.78
N ALA A 81 -17.22 25.40 -18.63
CA ALA A 81 -18.49 25.85 -18.04
C ALA A 81 -18.44 27.32 -17.60
N GLN A 82 -17.29 27.83 -17.15
CA GLN A 82 -17.07 29.22 -16.76
C GLN A 82 -16.96 30.18 -17.96
N SER A 83 -16.56 29.68 -19.14
CA SER A 83 -16.51 30.49 -20.36
C SER A 83 -17.87 30.81 -21.00
N LEU A 84 -18.98 30.25 -20.48
CA LEU A 84 -20.34 30.64 -20.87
C LEU A 84 -20.80 31.87 -20.06
N PRO A 85 -21.23 32.97 -20.70
CA PRO A 85 -21.61 34.19 -20.01
C PRO A 85 -22.97 33.99 -19.33
N GLY A 86 -22.99 33.96 -18.00
CA GLY A 86 -24.24 34.03 -17.22
C GLY A 86 -24.33 33.16 -15.97
N ASN A 87 -23.40 32.22 -15.74
CA ASN A 87 -23.54 31.29 -14.61
C ASN A 87 -22.56 31.60 -13.48
N LYS A 88 -22.97 32.46 -12.53
CA LYS A 88 -22.31 32.54 -11.22
C LYS A 88 -22.69 31.30 -10.40
N ILE A 89 -22.15 30.14 -10.78
CA ILE A 89 -22.32 28.93 -9.99
C ILE A 89 -21.48 29.07 -8.73
N ASN A 90 -22.12 28.92 -7.58
CA ASN A 90 -21.49 28.72 -6.27
C ASN A 90 -20.60 27.46 -6.32
N ALA A 91 -19.41 27.58 -6.88
CA ALA A 91 -18.53 26.45 -7.19
C ALA A 91 -17.41 26.30 -6.17
N TYR A 92 -17.71 26.40 -4.88
CA TYR A 92 -16.69 26.22 -3.82
C TYR A 92 -17.21 25.46 -2.61
N SER A 93 -17.98 24.38 -2.81
CA SER A 93 -18.15 23.37 -1.75
C SER A 93 -18.02 21.97 -2.31
N CYS A 94 -16.90 21.70 -2.98
CA CYS A 94 -16.61 20.35 -3.44
C CYS A 94 -15.12 20.05 -3.28
N THR A 95 -14.83 19.18 -2.30
CA THR A 95 -13.93 18.04 -2.52
C THR A 95 -12.44 18.23 -2.27
N THR A 96 -11.94 19.39 -1.81
CA THR A 96 -10.58 19.46 -1.23
C THR A 96 -10.43 18.45 -0.07
N SER A 97 -11.47 18.31 0.76
CA SER A 97 -11.52 17.35 1.87
C SER A 97 -11.45 15.88 1.42
N ASN A 98 -11.96 15.55 0.22
CA ASN A 98 -11.91 14.20 -0.35
C ASN A 98 -10.57 13.93 -1.05
N ILE A 99 -9.96 14.95 -1.65
CA ILE A 99 -8.64 14.86 -2.30
C ILE A 99 -7.56 14.56 -1.26
N VAL A 100 -7.51 15.30 -0.15
CA VAL A 100 -6.57 15.03 0.95
C VAL A 100 -6.80 13.64 1.53
N ARG A 101 -8.07 13.22 1.69
CA ARG A 101 -8.44 11.90 2.20
C ARG A 101 -8.04 10.75 1.25
N SER A 102 -8.11 10.96 -0.07
CA SER A 102 -7.67 9.96 -1.07
C SER A 102 -6.15 9.84 -1.19
N LEU A 103 -5.43 10.97 -1.01
CA LEU A 103 -3.98 11.04 -1.10
C LEU A 103 -3.29 10.51 0.17
N PHE A 104 -3.90 10.67 1.35
CA PHE A 104 -3.29 10.28 2.63
C PHE A 104 -3.91 9.04 3.30
N PHE A 105 -5.21 8.73 3.12
CA PHE A 105 -5.93 7.83 4.04
C PHE A 105 -6.46 6.51 3.44
N ARG A 106 -6.16 6.15 2.19
CA ARG A 106 -6.60 4.85 1.63
C ARG A 106 -5.60 3.71 1.86
N GLN A 107 -5.06 3.63 3.07
CA GLN A 107 -4.36 2.43 3.57
C GLN A 107 -5.14 1.95 4.79
N LEU A 108 -6.14 1.09 4.57
CA LEU A 108 -6.69 0.06 5.47
C LEU A 108 -8.07 -0.37 4.93
N GLN A 109 -8.06 -1.09 3.81
CA GLN A 109 -9.04 -2.15 3.57
C GLN A 109 -8.22 -3.43 3.45
N ILE A 110 -7.82 -3.95 4.61
CA ILE A 110 -7.39 -5.33 4.71
C ILE A 110 -8.66 -6.12 4.47
N HIS A 111 -8.79 -6.70 3.28
CA HIS A 111 -9.89 -7.62 2.98
C HIS A 111 -9.74 -8.81 3.95
N SER A 112 -10.59 -8.83 4.98
CA SER A 112 -10.91 -10.00 5.78
C SER A 112 -11.90 -10.84 4.97
N THR A 113 -11.35 -11.81 4.23
CA THR A 113 -12.01 -13.01 3.71
C THR A 113 -10.95 -14.07 3.53
#